data_AF-A0A8S3K037-F1
#
_entry.id   AF-A0A8S3K037-F1
#
_cell.length_a   1.000
_cell.length_b   1.000
_cell.length_c   1.000
_cell.angle_alpha   90.00
_cell.angle_beta   90.00
_cell.angle_gamma   90.00
#
_symmetry.space_group_name_H-M   'P 1'
#
loop_
_entity.id
_entity.type
_entity.pdbx_description
1 polymer ?
#
loop_
_entity_poly.entity_id
_entity_poly.type
_entity_poly.pdbx_seq_one_letter_code
_entity_poly.pdbx_strand_id
1 'polypeptide(L)'
;ILDHFLLLLEFDKTAETTQISNQTRIIDDIIEKSPFITVHNKDRSVKIRPKIEYSVEAFDALYAPTHTTGDGNCLYSSLSIIEIGPEELTHSMRLLAVNAVINNSNHSKTICRLLNYSFEEQLKRTATNEQWGGEVQIHALSIALRQPIYSYVEFLDNPKRVHYIPSNISTQD
;
A
#
# COMPACT_ATOMS: atom_id res chain seq x y z
N ILE A 1 2.65 18.42 -11.17
CA ILE A 1 1.76 17.96 -12.27
C ILE A 1 0.62 17.06 -11.77
N LEU A 2 0.71 16.44 -10.58
CA LEU A 2 -0.29 15.49 -10.07
C LEU A 2 -1.21 16.01 -8.93
N ASP A 3 -0.93 17.19 -8.33
CA ASP A 3 -1.68 17.74 -7.17
C ASP A 3 -3.15 18.12 -7.44
N HIS A 4 -3.62 18.08 -8.69
CA HIS A 4 -4.98 18.49 -9.04
C HIS A 4 -5.95 17.32 -9.30
N PHE A 5 -5.56 16.08 -9.05
CA PHE A 5 -6.44 14.91 -9.22
C PHE A 5 -7.27 14.62 -7.96
N LEU A 6 -8.13 15.56 -7.59
CA LEU A 6 -9.31 15.26 -6.78
C LEU A 6 -10.33 14.61 -7.70
N LEU A 7 -10.23 13.29 -7.88
CA LEU A 7 -11.17 12.58 -8.71
C LEU A 7 -12.53 12.47 -7.97
N LEU A 8 -13.48 13.33 -8.33
CA LEU A 8 -14.89 12.98 -8.30
C LEU A 8 -15.10 11.88 -9.37
N LEU A 9 -14.78 10.63 -9.02
CA LEU A 9 -14.91 9.49 -9.95
C LEU A 9 -16.38 9.12 -10.11
N GLU A 10 -16.92 9.34 -11.31
CA GLU A 10 -18.13 8.68 -11.79
C GLU A 10 -17.68 7.45 -12.59
N PHE A 11 -17.39 6.35 -11.89
CA PHE A 11 -16.78 5.11 -12.39
C PHE A 11 -17.52 4.38 -13.55
N ASP A 12 -18.59 4.96 -14.10
CA ASP A 12 -19.39 4.41 -15.20
C ASP A 12 -18.87 4.77 -16.59
N LYS A 13 -17.78 5.54 -16.69
CA LYS A 13 -17.21 5.99 -17.99
C LYS A 13 -15.86 5.33 -18.29
N THR A 14 -15.80 4.57 -19.38
CA THR A 14 -14.57 3.93 -19.91
C THR A 14 -13.43 4.91 -20.23
N ALA A 15 -13.74 6.20 -20.43
CA ALA A 15 -12.74 7.24 -20.63
C ALA A 15 -11.92 7.51 -19.36
N GLU A 16 -12.55 7.46 -18.18
CA GLU A 16 -11.88 7.72 -16.89
C GLU A 16 -10.89 6.60 -16.55
N THR A 17 -11.26 5.35 -16.80
CA THR A 17 -10.37 4.19 -16.55
C THR A 17 -9.15 4.19 -17.47
N THR A 18 -9.29 4.63 -18.72
CA THR A 18 -8.17 4.77 -19.66
C THR A 18 -7.20 5.86 -19.21
N GLN A 19 -7.71 7.00 -18.74
CA GLN A 19 -6.90 8.10 -18.24
C GLN A 19 -6.12 7.69 -16.97
N ILE A 20 -6.78 7.03 -16.01
CA ILE A 20 -6.15 6.48 -14.81
C ILE A 20 -5.03 5.49 -15.19
N SER A 21 -5.28 4.61 -16.15
CA SER A 21 -4.29 3.63 -16.62
C SER A 21 -3.06 4.30 -17.24
N ASN A 22 -3.26 5.35 -18.05
CA ASN A 22 -2.16 6.07 -18.68
C ASN A 22 -1.30 6.82 -17.66
N GLN A 23 -1.92 7.47 -16.68
CA GLN A 23 -1.18 8.13 -15.60
C GLN A 23 -0.44 7.13 -14.73
N THR A 24 -1.03 5.97 -14.47
CA THR A 24 -0.39 4.89 -13.72
C THR A 24 0.88 4.40 -14.41
N ARG A 25 0.89 4.27 -15.74
CA ARG A 25 2.10 3.89 -16.50
C ARG A 25 3.25 4.89 -16.32
N ILE A 26 2.94 6.19 -16.19
CA ILE A 26 3.96 7.21 -15.91
C ILE A 26 4.54 7.01 -14.52
N ILE A 27 3.70 6.65 -13.55
CA ILE A 27 4.13 6.37 -12.16
C ILE A 27 4.98 5.10 -12.11
N ASP A 28 4.56 4.04 -12.79
CA ASP A 28 5.34 2.79 -12.90
C ASP A 28 6.74 3.05 -13.50
N ASP A 29 6.83 3.88 -14.53
CA ASP A 29 8.11 4.27 -15.15
C ASP A 29 9.00 5.09 -14.19
N ILE A 30 8.41 5.97 -13.37
CA ILE A 30 9.14 6.70 -12.31
C ILE A 30 9.66 5.74 -11.26
N ILE A 31 8.84 4.78 -10.82
CA ILE A 31 9.22 3.76 -9.85
C ILE A 31 10.36 2.93 -10.42
N GLU A 32 10.23 2.35 -11.62
CA GLU A 32 11.25 1.50 -12.24
C GLU A 32 12.61 2.21 -12.41
N LYS A 33 12.61 3.53 -12.61
CA LYS A 33 13.82 4.36 -12.74
C LYS A 33 14.33 4.91 -11.41
N SER A 34 13.60 4.71 -10.31
CA SER A 34 13.93 5.24 -9.00
C SER A 34 15.17 4.55 -8.42
N PRO A 35 16.18 5.31 -7.95
CA PRO A 35 17.33 4.73 -7.26
C PRO A 35 16.97 4.19 -5.86
N PHE A 36 15.75 4.45 -5.37
CA PHE A 36 15.30 4.10 -4.02
C PHE A 36 14.80 2.65 -3.90
N ILE A 37 14.60 1.93 -5.00
CA ILE A 37 13.96 0.59 -5.01
C ILE A 37 14.63 -0.44 -4.08
N THR A 38 15.88 -0.27 -3.59
CA THR A 38 16.36 -1.16 -2.51
C THR A 38 17.52 -0.63 -1.68
N VAL A 39 17.27 0.12 -0.60
CA VAL A 39 18.29 0.34 0.47
C VAL A 39 17.70 0.31 1.89
N HIS A 40 17.03 -0.79 2.28
CA HIS A 40 16.85 -1.10 3.72
C HIS A 40 17.14 -2.57 4.06
N ASN A 41 18.02 -3.20 3.29
CA ASN A 41 18.73 -4.40 3.72
C ASN A 41 20.21 -4.03 3.93
N LYS A 42 20.46 -3.08 4.84
CA LYS A 42 21.80 -2.95 5.40
C LYS A 42 22.04 -4.24 6.17
N ASP A 43 22.87 -5.08 5.57
CA ASP A 43 23.45 -6.28 6.17
C ASP A 43 22.67 -7.60 5.95
N ARG A 44 22.81 -8.18 4.75
CA ARG A 44 22.48 -9.60 4.47
C ARG A 44 23.27 -10.60 5.35
N SER A 45 24.18 -10.13 6.21
CA SER A 45 24.89 -10.91 7.22
C SER A 45 24.19 -11.03 8.57
N VAL A 46 23.06 -10.35 8.79
CA VAL A 46 22.27 -10.57 10.00
C VAL A 46 21.55 -11.91 9.88
N LYS A 47 22.26 -12.98 10.28
CA LYS A 47 21.64 -14.25 10.64
C LYS A 47 20.63 -13.95 11.75
N ILE A 48 19.35 -13.91 11.40
CA ILE A 48 18.25 -13.84 12.36
C ILE A 48 18.43 -15.05 13.27
N ARG A 49 18.94 -14.80 14.49
CA ARG A 49 19.10 -15.85 15.49
C ARG A 49 17.70 -16.34 15.83
N PRO A 50 17.46 -17.65 15.87
CA PRO A 50 16.17 -18.20 16.29
C PRO A 50 16.07 -18.05 17.80
N LYS A 51 15.72 -16.85 18.28
CA LYS A 51 15.24 -16.66 19.64
C LYS A 51 13.99 -15.81 19.60
N ILE A 52 12.92 -16.46 20.02
CA ILE A 52 11.53 -16.07 19.98
C ILE A 52 11.33 -15.01 21.07
N GLU A 53 11.55 -13.74 20.73
CA GLU A 53 11.14 -12.55 21.47
C GLU A 53 11.57 -11.34 20.61
N TYR A 54 10.72 -10.94 19.66
CA TYR A 54 10.95 -9.73 18.88
C TYR A 54 10.55 -8.54 19.75
N SER A 55 11.52 -7.85 20.36
CA SER A 55 11.27 -6.61 21.08
C SER A 55 11.23 -5.43 20.10
N VAL A 56 10.55 -4.34 20.48
CA VAL A 56 10.50 -3.10 19.68
C VAL A 56 11.93 -2.58 19.43
N GLU A 57 12.82 -2.67 20.42
CA GLU A 57 14.21 -2.23 20.28
C GLU A 57 14.99 -3.06 19.25
N ALA A 58 14.69 -4.36 19.11
CA ALA A 58 15.32 -5.20 18.08
C ALA A 58 14.81 -4.87 16.68
N PHE A 59 13.55 -4.45 16.54
CA PHE A 59 12.98 -3.98 15.29
C PHE A 59 13.57 -2.61 14.90
N ASP A 60 13.59 -1.65 15.82
CA ASP A 60 14.14 -0.30 15.61
C ASP A 60 15.66 -0.30 15.37
N ALA A 61 16.37 -1.31 15.87
CA ALA A 61 17.79 -1.49 15.56
C ALA A 61 18.04 -1.92 14.09
N LEU A 62 17.05 -2.52 13.42
CA LEU A 62 17.14 -3.01 12.05
C LEU A 62 16.43 -2.11 11.05
N TYR A 63 15.35 -1.46 11.46
CA TYR A 63 14.49 -0.63 10.61
C TYR A 63 14.43 0.79 11.14
N ALA A 64 14.72 1.77 10.28
CA ALA A 64 14.52 3.18 10.62
C ALA A 64 13.07 3.57 10.31
N PRO A 65 12.29 4.07 11.29
CA PRO A 65 10.94 4.54 11.01
C PRO A 65 10.99 5.74 10.06
N THR A 66 10.08 5.74 9.08
CA THR A 66 9.84 6.89 8.21
C THR A 66 8.61 7.61 8.75
N HIS A 67 8.78 8.89 9.08
CA HIS A 67 7.67 9.73 9.52
C HIS A 67 6.96 10.31 8.30
N THR A 68 5.62 10.27 8.33
CA THR A 68 4.77 10.91 7.34
C THR A 68 3.98 12.04 7.98
N THR A 69 3.42 12.90 7.14
CA THR A 69 2.41 13.87 7.54
C THR A 69 1.17 13.13 8.07
N GLY A 70 0.59 13.65 9.16
CA GLY A 70 -0.58 13.08 9.84
C GLY A 70 -1.91 13.55 9.25
N ASP A 71 -2.08 13.44 7.93
CA ASP A 71 -3.23 13.97 7.17
C ASP A 71 -4.20 12.87 6.68
N GLY A 72 -4.00 11.63 7.11
CA GLY A 72 -4.77 10.48 6.66
C GLY A 72 -4.32 9.88 5.34
N ASN A 73 -3.23 10.36 4.74
CA ASN A 73 -2.58 9.75 3.59
C ASN A 73 -1.37 8.86 3.95
N CYS A 74 -1.11 8.64 5.24
CA CYS A 74 0.13 8.02 5.75
C CYS A 74 0.55 6.70 5.06
N LEU A 75 -0.40 5.83 4.67
CA LEU A 75 -0.07 4.62 3.89
C LEU A 75 0.62 4.98 2.57
N TYR A 76 0.01 5.89 1.80
CA TYR A 76 0.48 6.30 0.49
C TYR A 76 1.74 7.15 0.60
N SER A 77 1.82 8.03 1.60
CA SER A 77 3.02 8.80 1.93
C SER A 77 4.20 7.90 2.24
N SER A 78 4.00 6.87 3.07
CA SER A 78 5.05 5.93 3.46
C SER A 78 5.62 5.23 2.23
N LEU A 79 4.75 4.73 1.35
CA LEU A 79 5.17 4.06 0.12
C LEU A 79 5.80 5.02 -0.88
N SER A 80 5.32 6.26 -0.95
CA SER A 80 5.92 7.30 -1.79
C SER A 80 7.37 7.55 -1.40
N ILE A 81 7.63 7.67 -0.10
CA ILE A 81 8.98 7.87 0.43
C ILE A 81 9.85 6.64 0.19
N ILE A 82 9.33 5.43 0.43
CA ILE A 82 10.11 4.19 0.30
C ILE A 82 10.46 3.88 -1.17
N GLU A 83 9.50 4.01 -2.09
CA GLU A 83 9.68 3.59 -3.48
C GLU A 83 10.32 4.68 -4.36
N ILE A 84 9.98 5.95 -4.09
CA ILE A 84 10.34 7.06 -4.97
C ILE A 84 11.21 8.11 -4.26
N GLY A 85 11.04 8.29 -2.95
CA GLY A 85 11.81 9.22 -2.10
C GLY A 85 10.98 10.40 -1.56
N PRO A 86 10.29 11.19 -2.40
CA PRO A 86 9.49 12.33 -1.94
C PRO A 86 8.14 11.93 -1.36
N GLU A 87 7.71 12.59 -0.28
CA GLU A 87 6.35 12.44 0.26
C GLU A 87 5.32 13.13 -0.64
N GLU A 88 5.73 14.15 -1.41
CA GLU A 88 4.88 14.93 -2.31
C GLU A 88 4.25 14.09 -3.44
N LEU A 89 4.73 12.87 -3.68
CA LEU A 89 4.17 11.94 -4.65
C LEU A 89 3.11 11.00 -4.05
N THR A 90 2.63 11.29 -2.85
CA THR A 90 1.53 10.59 -2.16
C THR A 90 0.31 10.33 -3.05
N HIS A 91 -0.17 11.33 -3.79
CA HIS A 91 -1.33 11.16 -4.68
C HIS A 91 -1.04 10.22 -5.84
N SER A 92 0.22 10.09 -6.27
CA SER A 92 0.64 9.11 -7.26
C SER A 92 0.45 7.68 -6.73
N MET A 93 0.87 7.43 -5.49
CA MET A 93 0.64 6.13 -4.84
C MET A 93 -0.84 5.84 -4.67
N ARG A 94 -1.66 6.85 -4.33
CA ARG A 94 -3.11 6.69 -4.27
C ARG A 94 -3.71 6.33 -5.63
N LEU A 95 -3.27 7.00 -6.69
CA LEU A 95 -3.72 6.72 -8.06
C LEU A 95 -3.33 5.29 -8.49
N LEU A 96 -2.13 4.85 -8.15
CA LEU A 96 -1.66 3.49 -8.37
C LEU A 96 -2.56 2.46 -7.67
N ALA A 97 -2.95 2.73 -6.42
CA ALA A 97 -3.91 1.90 -5.68
C ALA A 97 -5.28 1.83 -6.38
N VAL A 98 -5.84 2.98 -6.78
CA VAL A 98 -7.13 3.04 -7.51
C VAL A 98 -7.05 2.20 -8.79
N ASN A 99 -6.00 2.39 -9.58
CA ASN A 99 -5.80 1.64 -10.81
C ASN A 99 -5.71 0.13 -10.57
N ALA A 100 -5.01 -0.29 -9.53
CA ALA A 100 -4.89 -1.69 -9.17
C ALA A 100 -6.22 -2.30 -8.70
N VAL A 101 -7.03 -1.58 -7.93
CA VAL A 101 -8.38 -2.01 -7.52
C VAL A 101 -9.29 -2.19 -8.75
N ILE A 102 -9.23 -1.27 -9.72
CA ILE A 102 -10.05 -1.35 -10.95
C ILE A 102 -9.62 -2.52 -11.83
N ASN A 103 -8.32 -2.60 -12.14
CA ASN A 103 -7.79 -3.61 -13.07
C ASN A 103 -7.79 -5.03 -12.49
N ASN A 104 -7.84 -5.16 -11.16
CA ASN A 104 -7.96 -6.44 -10.46
C ASN A 104 -9.32 -6.59 -9.76
N SER A 105 -10.38 -5.99 -10.32
CA SER A 105 -11.69 -5.88 -9.66
C SER A 105 -12.26 -7.19 -9.13
N ASN A 106 -12.08 -8.32 -9.82
CA ASN A 106 -12.54 -9.62 -9.32
C ASN A 106 -11.81 -10.03 -8.03
N HIS A 107 -10.50 -9.85 -7.98
CA HIS A 107 -9.69 -10.14 -6.80
C HIS A 107 -10.03 -9.17 -5.66
N SER A 108 -10.10 -7.87 -5.95
CA SER A 108 -10.47 -6.85 -4.95
C SER A 108 -11.88 -7.08 -4.40
N LYS A 109 -12.86 -7.49 -5.22
CA LYS A 109 -14.20 -7.90 -4.75
C LYS A 109 -14.14 -9.09 -3.80
N THR A 110 -13.27 -10.07 -4.05
CA THR A 110 -13.08 -11.20 -3.14
C THR A 110 -12.53 -10.75 -1.79
N ILE A 111 -11.51 -9.89 -1.78
CA ILE A 111 -10.97 -9.32 -0.53
C ILE A 111 -12.05 -8.52 0.22
N CYS A 112 -12.77 -7.64 -0.48
CA CYS A 112 -13.85 -6.86 0.14
C CYS A 112 -14.90 -7.77 0.78
N ARG A 113 -15.30 -8.87 0.11
CA ARG A 113 -16.24 -9.85 0.70
C ARG A 113 -15.68 -10.50 1.95
N LEU A 114 -14.41 -10.94 1.93
CA LEU A 114 -13.77 -11.57 3.10
C LEU A 114 -13.69 -10.62 4.30
N LEU A 115 -13.52 -9.32 4.06
CA LEU A 115 -13.45 -8.28 5.08
C LEU A 115 -14.81 -7.64 5.42
N ASN A 116 -15.91 -8.13 4.86
CA ASN A 116 -17.26 -7.57 5.01
C ASN A 116 -17.37 -6.09 4.60
N TYR A 117 -16.69 -5.70 3.54
CA TYR A 117 -16.74 -4.37 2.95
C TYR A 117 -17.49 -4.34 1.62
N SER A 118 -18.10 -3.20 1.31
CA SER A 118 -18.58 -2.90 -0.04
C SER A 118 -17.41 -2.60 -0.96
N PHE A 119 -17.36 -3.25 -2.13
CA PHE A 119 -16.35 -2.97 -3.15
C PHE A 119 -16.40 -1.51 -3.63
N GLU A 120 -17.60 -1.00 -3.90
CA GLU A 120 -17.79 0.37 -4.37
C GLU A 120 -17.37 1.40 -3.33
N GLU A 121 -17.72 1.16 -2.06
CA GLU A 121 -17.32 2.03 -0.96
C GLU A 121 -15.79 2.03 -0.81
N GLN A 122 -15.15 0.86 -0.89
CA GLN A 122 -13.69 0.75 -0.80
C GLN A 122 -12.99 1.42 -1.98
N LEU A 123 -13.52 1.28 -3.19
CA LEU A 123 -13.00 1.97 -4.36
C LEU A 123 -13.11 3.50 -4.20
N LYS A 124 -14.25 4.00 -3.73
CA LYS A 124 -14.45 5.42 -3.42
C LYS A 124 -13.50 5.91 -2.32
N ARG A 125 -13.33 5.15 -1.23
CA ARG A 125 -12.39 5.46 -0.14
C ARG A 125 -10.95 5.51 -0.65
N THR A 126 -10.57 4.58 -1.52
CA THR A 126 -9.23 4.58 -2.16
C THR A 126 -9.00 5.86 -2.94
N ALA A 127 -10.00 6.32 -3.70
CA ALA A 127 -9.90 7.53 -4.53
C ALA A 127 -10.00 8.86 -3.76
N THR A 128 -10.54 8.84 -2.53
CA THR A 128 -10.78 10.06 -1.76
C THR A 128 -9.51 10.52 -1.05
N ASN A 129 -9.08 11.76 -1.26
CA ASN A 129 -7.94 12.34 -0.55
C ASN A 129 -8.15 12.31 0.98
N GLU A 130 -7.07 12.19 1.76
CA GLU A 130 -7.07 12.14 3.23
C GLU A 130 -7.83 10.95 3.85
N GLN A 131 -8.43 10.08 3.03
CA GLN A 131 -9.03 8.85 3.53
C GLN A 131 -7.96 7.80 3.79
N TRP A 132 -8.02 7.23 5.00
CA TRP A 132 -7.07 6.24 5.45
C TRP A 132 -7.13 5.01 4.55
N GLY A 133 -5.96 4.56 4.13
CA GLY A 133 -5.80 3.26 3.50
C GLY A 133 -5.78 2.14 4.55
N GLY A 134 -6.31 0.98 4.18
CA GLY A 134 -6.29 -0.23 4.98
C GLY A 134 -5.90 -1.45 4.15
N GLU A 135 -6.42 -2.60 4.54
CA GLU A 135 -6.07 -3.91 4.00
C GLU A 135 -6.31 -4.00 2.49
N VAL A 136 -7.45 -3.49 2.00
CA VAL A 136 -7.79 -3.50 0.57
C VAL A 136 -6.76 -2.71 -0.24
N GLN A 137 -6.36 -1.53 0.25
CA GLN A 137 -5.39 -0.67 -0.44
C GLN A 137 -3.98 -1.23 -0.33
N ILE A 138 -3.60 -1.84 0.79
CA ILE A 138 -2.33 -2.57 0.95
C ILE A 138 -2.24 -3.70 -0.08
N HIS A 139 -3.29 -4.51 -0.23
CA HIS A 139 -3.31 -5.57 -1.24
C HIS A 139 -3.26 -5.02 -2.68
N ALA A 140 -3.99 -3.95 -2.97
CA ALA A 140 -3.94 -3.32 -4.29
C ALA A 140 -2.54 -2.79 -4.62
N LEU A 141 -1.91 -2.12 -3.67
CA LEU A 141 -0.56 -1.56 -3.81
C LEU A 141 0.50 -2.65 -3.91
N SER A 142 0.36 -3.78 -3.21
CA SER A 142 1.31 -4.89 -3.34
C SER A 142 1.30 -5.49 -4.75
N ILE A 143 0.10 -5.60 -5.35
CA ILE A 143 -0.05 -6.02 -6.74
C ILE A 143 0.58 -4.99 -7.69
N ALA A 144 0.30 -3.71 -7.48
CA ALA A 144 0.77 -2.65 -8.35
C ALA A 144 2.31 -2.51 -8.33
N LEU A 145 2.90 -2.53 -7.14
CA LEU A 145 4.34 -2.45 -6.92
C LEU A 145 5.06 -3.78 -7.16
N ARG A 146 4.33 -4.87 -7.41
CA ARG A 146 4.85 -6.23 -7.63
C ARG A 146 5.74 -6.73 -6.48
N GLN A 147 5.42 -6.34 -5.26
CA GLN A 147 6.15 -6.74 -4.07
C GLN A 147 5.24 -6.82 -2.84
N PRO A 148 5.54 -7.71 -1.88
CA PRO A 148 4.76 -7.80 -0.65
C PRO A 148 4.91 -6.52 0.19
N ILE A 149 3.80 -6.05 0.75
CA ILE A 149 3.78 -4.97 1.74
C ILE A 149 3.47 -5.59 3.09
N TYR A 150 4.34 -5.35 4.07
CA TYR A 150 4.17 -5.82 5.44
C TYR A 150 3.77 -4.65 6.33
N SER A 151 2.62 -4.78 6.99
CA SER A 151 2.21 -3.85 8.06
C SER A 151 2.57 -4.46 9.40
N TYR A 152 3.39 -3.74 10.16
CA TYR A 152 3.72 -4.09 11.53
C TYR A 152 2.88 -3.21 12.44
N VAL A 153 1.96 -3.80 13.18
CA VAL A 153 1.26 -3.09 14.24
C VAL A 153 2.17 -3.12 15.44
N GLU A 154 2.53 -1.94 15.96
CA GLU A 154 3.31 -1.81 17.18
C GLU A 154 2.69 -2.72 18.26
N PHE A 155 3.52 -3.59 18.83
CA PHE A 155 3.14 -4.52 19.88
C PHE A 155 2.83 -3.72 21.15
N LEU A 156 1.67 -3.07 21.19
CA LEU A 156 1.15 -2.44 22.40
C LEU A 156 0.75 -3.55 23.39
N ASP A 157 1.73 -4.15 24.09
CA ASP A 157 1.64 -4.99 25.30
C ASP A 157 0.50 -6.02 25.43
N ASN A 158 -0.25 -6.32 24.37
CA ASN A 158 -1.48 -7.08 24.44
C ASN A 158 -1.48 -8.24 23.43
N PRO A 159 -0.98 -9.42 23.83
CA PRO A 159 -0.84 -10.59 22.96
C PRO A 159 -2.16 -11.19 22.45
N LYS A 160 -3.33 -10.62 22.80
CA LYS A 160 -4.65 -11.11 22.37
C LYS A 160 -5.17 -10.50 21.06
N ARG A 161 -4.44 -9.56 20.45
CA ARG A 161 -4.87 -8.85 19.22
C ARG A 161 -3.95 -9.07 18.02
N VAL A 162 -3.33 -10.24 17.93
CA VAL A 162 -2.53 -10.62 16.77
C VAL A 162 -3.50 -11.00 15.63
N HIS A 163 -3.73 -10.08 14.69
CA HIS A 163 -4.37 -10.40 13.42
C HIS A 163 -3.29 -10.49 12.35
N TYR A 164 -2.88 -11.72 12.05
CA TYR A 164 -2.03 -12.01 10.90
C TYR A 164 -2.93 -12.13 9.68
N ILE A 165 -2.65 -11.38 8.62
CA ILE A 165 -3.25 -11.63 7.30
C ILE A 165 -2.19 -12.39 6.49
N PRO A 166 -2.33 -13.72 6.33
CA PRO A 166 -1.43 -14.48 5.48
C PRO A 166 -1.52 -13.97 4.05
N SER A 167 -0.38 -13.80 3.39
CA SER A 167 -0.28 -13.55 1.94
C SER A 167 -0.85 -14.68 1.08
N ASN A 168 -1.20 -15.81 1.70
CA ASN A 168 -1.63 -17.03 1.04
C ASN A 168 -3.11 -17.30 1.32
N ILE A 169 -3.98 -16.42 0.84
CA ILE A 169 -5.40 -16.78 0.69
C ILE A 169 -5.47 -17.70 -0.53
N SER A 170 -5.30 -19.00 -0.28
CA SER A 170 -5.60 -20.04 -1.24
C SER A 170 -7.09 -20.00 -1.54
N THR A 171 -7.47 -19.72 -2.79
CA THR A 171 -8.79 -20.05 -3.30
C THR A 171 -8.89 -21.57 -3.37
N GLN A 172 -9.37 -22.20 -2.31
CA GLN A 172 -9.94 -23.54 -2.41
C GLN A 172 -11.45 -23.38 -2.57
N ASP A 173 -11.94 -24.01 -3.63
CA ASP A 173 -13.33 -24.07 -4.10
C ASP A 173 -14.30 -24.61 -3.04
#